data_AF-A0A2G9SR13-F1
#
_entry.id   AF-A0A2G9SR13-F1
#
_cell.length_a   1.000
_cell.length_b   1.000
_cell.length_c   1.000
_cell.angle_alpha   90.00
_cell.angle_beta   90.00
_cell.angle_gamma   90.00
#
_symmetry.space_group_name_H-M   'P 1'
#
loop_
_entity.id
_entity.type
_entity.pdbx_description
1 polymer ?
#
loop_
_entity_poly.entity_id
_entity_poly.type
_entity_poly.pdbx_seq_one_letter_code
_entity_poly.pdbx_strand_id
1 'polypeptide(L)'
;DAFLHEEGGRHHDHIQTILDYIANEAEEKSLPDSLKHNLDAAVRANIYHAVHLLETSEPVLKPRVERKELRIVGAYYDIETGQVSLLDSSNSIVLK
;
A
#
# COMPACT_ATOMS: atom_id res chain seq x y z
N ASP A 1 26.64 30.04 9.69
CA ASP A 1 26.52 28.63 10.08
C ASP A 1 25.58 28.49 11.26
N ALA A 2 24.35 28.07 10.99
CA ALA A 2 23.32 27.88 12.02
C ALA A 2 22.90 26.42 12.04
N PHE A 3 23.73 25.58 12.66
CA PHE A 3 23.29 24.27 13.13
C PHE A 3 22.80 24.46 14.57
N LEU A 4 21.48 24.39 14.75
CA LEU A 4 20.87 24.32 16.07
C LEU A 4 21.14 22.91 16.63
N HIS A 5 21.89 22.85 17.73
CA HIS A 5 21.95 21.67 18.58
C HIS A 5 20.66 21.60 19.40
N GLU A 6 19.79 20.63 19.11
CA GLU A 6 18.75 20.22 20.05
C GLU A 6 19.21 18.99 20.85
N GLU A 7 19.35 19.17 22.16
CA GLU A 7 19.52 18.08 23.11
C GLU A 7 18.15 17.42 23.39
N GLY A 8 18.06 16.11 23.19
CA GLY A 8 17.19 15.25 24.01
C GLY A 8 15.81 14.85 23.48
N GLY A 9 15.42 15.20 22.25
CA GLY A 9 14.21 14.65 21.63
C GLY A 9 14.52 13.37 20.86
N ARG A 10 14.12 12.20 21.38
CA ARG A 10 13.95 11.01 20.52
C ARG A 10 12.81 11.30 19.54
N HIS A 11 13.10 12.04 18.48
CA HIS A 11 12.22 12.15 17.33
C HIS A 11 12.03 10.71 16.85
N HIS A 12 10.84 10.15 17.09
CA HIS A 12 10.51 8.86 16.53
C HIS A 12 10.76 8.95 15.03
N ASP A 13 11.54 8.01 14.48
CA ASP A 13 11.79 7.92 13.06
C ASP A 13 10.45 7.59 12.37
N HIS A 14 9.64 8.61 12.09
CA HIS A 14 8.29 8.45 11.54
C HIS A 14 8.30 7.69 10.22
N ILE A 15 9.39 7.86 9.44
CA ILE A 15 9.64 7.07 8.24
C ILE A 15 9.82 5.60 8.61
N GLN A 16 10.65 5.29 9.61
CA GLN A 16 10.87 3.91 10.04
C GLN A 16 9.57 3.27 10.53
N THR A 17 8.72 3.99 11.25
CA THR A 17 7.41 3.49 11.67
C THR A 17 6.53 3.10 10.48
N ILE A 18 6.54 3.89 9.41
CA ILE A 18 5.78 3.59 8.18
C ILE A 18 6.39 2.37 7.48
N LEU A 19 7.72 2.29 7.40
CA LEU A 19 8.40 1.15 6.80
C LEU A 19 8.11 -0.15 7.55
N ASP A 20 8.18 -0.11 8.89
CA ASP A 20 7.90 -1.25 9.74
C ASP A 20 6.45 -1.70 9.61
N TYR A 21 5.50 -0.76 9.51
CA TYR A 21 4.09 -1.07 9.25
C TYR A 21 3.96 -1.85 7.94
N ILE A 22 4.42 -1.27 6.82
CA ILE A 22 4.31 -1.90 5.49
C ILE A 22 4.97 -3.28 5.46
N ALA A 23 6.18 -3.41 6.01
CA ALA A 23 6.92 -4.67 6.02
C ALA A 23 6.24 -5.77 6.85
N ASN A 24 5.35 -5.39 7.79
CA ASN A 24 4.68 -6.33 8.67
C ASN A 24 3.30 -6.78 8.18
N GLU A 25 2.82 -6.24 7.06
CA GLU A 25 1.50 -6.60 6.52
C GLU A 25 1.45 -8.02 5.98
N ALA A 26 0.25 -8.60 6.02
CA ALA A 26 0.03 -10.01 5.66
C ALA A 26 0.36 -10.27 4.18
N GLU A 27 -0.03 -9.35 3.30
CA GLU A 27 0.23 -9.41 1.87
C GLU A 27 1.73 -9.36 1.57
N GLU A 28 2.49 -8.48 2.24
CA GLU A 28 3.95 -8.39 2.11
C GLU A 28 4.65 -9.65 2.63
N LYS A 29 4.22 -10.14 3.80
CA LYS A 29 4.75 -11.38 4.41
C LYS A 29 4.45 -12.64 3.59
N SER A 30 3.40 -12.61 2.78
CA SER A 30 3.01 -13.73 1.93
C SER A 30 3.86 -13.87 0.65
N LEU A 31 4.68 -12.86 0.33
CA LEU A 31 5.55 -12.91 -0.83
C LEU A 31 6.56 -14.07 -0.72
N PRO A 32 6.73 -14.87 -1.80
CA PRO A 32 7.77 -15.90 -1.85
C PRO A 32 9.17 -15.33 -1.62
N ASP A 33 10.07 -16.13 -1.04
CA ASP A 33 11.46 -15.72 -0.80
C ASP A 33 12.16 -15.22 -2.08
N SER A 34 11.85 -15.81 -3.23
CA SER A 34 12.37 -15.39 -4.53
C SER A 34 11.93 -13.98 -4.97
N LEU A 35 10.87 -13.44 -4.36
CA LEU A 35 10.29 -12.13 -4.68
C LEU A 35 10.47 -11.10 -3.57
N LYS A 36 11.02 -11.47 -2.40
CA LYS A 36 11.19 -10.55 -1.25
C LYS A 36 12.03 -9.29 -1.52
N HIS A 37 12.88 -9.32 -2.54
CA HIS A 37 13.68 -8.16 -2.95
C HIS A 37 13.21 -7.56 -4.28
N ASN A 38 12.07 -8.01 -4.79
CA ASN A 38 11.47 -7.48 -6.01
C ASN A 38 10.59 -6.27 -5.65
N LEU A 39 11.01 -5.08 -6.08
CA LEU A 39 10.29 -3.84 -5.82
C LEU A 39 8.86 -3.85 -6.38
N ASP A 40 8.65 -4.38 -7.58
CA ASP A 40 7.32 -4.43 -8.20
C ASP A 40 6.37 -5.34 -7.40
N ALA A 41 6.87 -6.48 -6.92
CA ALA A 41 6.11 -7.38 -6.07
C ALA A 41 5.71 -6.73 -4.75
N ALA A 42 6.64 -6.03 -4.09
CA ALA A 42 6.38 -5.29 -2.85
C ALA A 42 5.35 -4.15 -3.05
N VAL A 43 5.45 -3.39 -4.14
CA VAL A 43 4.48 -2.34 -4.47
C VAL A 43 3.08 -2.93 -4.68
N ARG A 44 2.97 -4.05 -5.41
CA ARG A 44 1.68 -4.72 -5.61
C ARG A 44 1.11 -5.24 -4.30
N ALA A 45 1.93 -5.86 -3.45
CA ALA A 45 1.52 -6.33 -2.13
C ALA A 45 1.01 -5.17 -1.25
N ASN A 46 1.70 -4.02 -1.26
CA ASN A 46 1.21 -2.81 -0.59
C ASN A 46 -0.15 -2.33 -1.12
N ILE A 47 -0.36 -2.36 -2.44
CA ILE A 47 -1.66 -2.03 -3.04
C ILE A 47 -2.75 -2.99 -2.56
N TYR A 48 -2.49 -4.30 -2.59
CA TYR A 48 -3.46 -5.31 -2.12
C TYR A 48 -3.81 -5.12 -0.66
N HIS A 49 -2.81 -4.87 0.19
CA HIS A 49 -3.03 -4.54 1.59
C HIS A 49 -3.93 -3.32 1.77
N ALA A 50 -3.64 -2.22 1.07
CA ALA A 50 -4.43 -1.00 1.15
C ALA A 50 -5.89 -1.23 0.71
N VAL A 51 -6.10 -2.00 -0.36
CA VAL A 51 -7.45 -2.39 -0.80
C VAL A 51 -8.16 -3.19 0.28
N HIS A 52 -7.52 -4.25 0.82
CA HIS A 52 -8.10 -5.10 1.86
C HIS A 52 -8.45 -4.30 3.12
N LEU A 53 -7.54 -3.43 3.57
CA LEU A 53 -7.73 -2.55 4.71
C LEU A 53 -8.95 -1.65 4.53
N LEU A 54 -9.08 -1.02 3.36
CA LEU A 54 -10.20 -0.11 3.08
C LEU A 54 -11.53 -0.86 2.89
N GLU A 55 -11.51 -2.05 2.28
CA GLU A 55 -12.71 -2.89 2.12
C GLU A 55 -13.27 -3.38 3.45
N THR A 56 -12.38 -3.63 4.41
CA THR A 56 -12.74 -4.11 5.76
C THR A 56 -12.87 -2.97 6.78
N SER A 57 -12.55 -1.73 6.39
CA SER A 57 -12.54 -0.58 7.29
C SER A 57 -13.95 -0.18 7.74
N GLU A 58 -14.16 -0.24 9.05
CA GLU A 58 -15.37 0.22 9.71
C GLU A 58 -15.22 1.66 10.22
N PRO A 59 -16.34 2.39 10.43
CA PRO A 59 -17.73 1.95 10.23
C PRO A 59 -18.30 2.33 8.85
N VAL A 60 -17.53 3.05 8.01
CA VAL A 60 -18.09 3.72 6.82
C VAL A 60 -17.93 2.89 5.55
N LEU A 61 -16.73 2.37 5.29
CA LEU A 61 -16.39 1.79 3.99
C LEU A 61 -16.95 0.38 3.86
N LYS A 62 -16.69 -0.49 4.83
CA LYS A 62 -17.15 -1.88 4.82
C LYS A 62 -18.65 -2.01 4.57
N PRO A 63 -19.56 -1.31 5.28
CA PRO A 63 -20.99 -1.44 4.99
C PRO A 63 -21.41 -0.96 3.61
N ARG A 64 -20.67 -0.03 2.98
CA ARG A 64 -20.94 0.43 1.61
C ARG A 64 -20.43 -0.56 0.58
N VAL A 65 -19.29 -1.21 0.85
CA VAL A 65 -18.76 -2.30 0.02
C VAL A 65 -19.69 -3.51 0.06
N GLU A 66 -20.12 -3.94 1.25
CA GLU A 66 -21.07 -5.06 1.43
C GLU A 66 -22.42 -4.81 0.75
N ARG A 67 -22.89 -3.56 0.76
CA ARG A 67 -24.11 -3.12 0.05
C ARG A 67 -23.92 -2.90 -1.45
N LYS A 68 -22.71 -3.07 -1.98
CA LYS A 68 -22.34 -2.82 -3.38
C LYS A 68 -22.58 -1.38 -3.85
N GLU A 69 -22.60 -0.44 -2.92
CA GLU A 69 -22.72 1.01 -3.17
C GLU A 69 -21.35 1.64 -3.43
N LEU A 70 -20.29 0.98 -2.96
CA LEU A 70 -18.90 1.37 -3.14
C LEU A 70 -18.12 0.14 -3.63
N ARG A 71 -17.19 0.38 -4.56
CA ARG A 71 -16.18 -0.59 -4.96
C ARG A 71 -14.81 0.06 -4.80
N ILE A 72 -13.88 -0.68 -4.23
CA ILE A 72 -12.50 -0.26 -4.03
C ILE A 72 -11.65 -1.02 -5.04
N VAL A 73 -10.75 -0.32 -5.72
CA VAL A 73 -9.88 -0.92 -6.75
C VAL A 73 -8.45 -0.44 -6.54
N GLY A 74 -7.51 -1.37 -6.60
CA GLY A 74 -6.09 -1.05 -6.62
C GLY A 74 -5.68 -0.55 -8.00
N ALA A 75 -4.74 0.39 -8.04
CA ALA A 75 -4.15 0.86 -9.29
C ALA A 75 -2.63 0.92 -9.17
N TYR A 76 -1.96 0.44 -10.20
CA TYR A 76 -0.52 0.52 -10.37
C TYR A 76 -0.24 1.31 -11.64
N TYR A 77 0.75 2.20 -11.63
CA TYR A 77 1.11 2.95 -12.82
C TYR A 77 2.60 2.86 -13.12
N ASP A 78 2.90 2.85 -14.41
CA ASP A 78 4.26 2.94 -14.92
C ASP A 78 4.63 4.42 -15.10
N ILE A 79 5.71 4.86 -14.44
CA ILE A 79 6.11 6.28 -14.42
C ILE A 79 6.62 6.74 -15.79
N GLU A 80 7.24 5.86 -16.57
CA GLU A 80 7.85 6.23 -17.85
C GLU A 80 6.80 6.41 -18.95
N THR A 81 5.77 5.57 -18.94
CA THR A 81 4.73 5.51 -19.98
C THR A 81 3.42 6.17 -19.55
N GLY A 82 3.20 6.35 -18.25
CA GLY A 82 1.93 6.80 -17.68
C GLY A 82 0.82 5.75 -17.72
N GLN A 83 1.11 4.51 -18.15
CA GLN A 83 0.11 3.44 -18.25
C GLN A 83 -0.39 3.04 -16.86
N VAL A 84 -1.71 2.92 -16.71
CA VAL A 84 -2.34 2.48 -15.45
C VAL A 84 -2.90 1.06 -15.61
N SER A 85 -2.53 0.18 -14.67
CA SER A 85 -3.08 -1.17 -14.51
C SER A 85 -3.97 -1.22 -13.28
N LEU A 86 -5.24 -1.56 -13.46
CA LEU A 86 -6.13 -1.85 -12.36
C LEU A 86 -5.87 -3.26 -11.82
N LEU A 87 -5.61 -3.35 -10.53
CA LEU A 87 -5.45 -4.58 -9.77
C LEU A 87 -6.78 -4.89 -9.10
N ASP A 88 -7.67 -5.58 -9.82
CA ASP A 88 -8.92 -6.11 -9.29
C ASP A 88 -8.75 -7.61 -9.02
N SER A 89 -9.23 -8.06 -7.86
CA SER A 89 -9.31 -9.46 -7.44
C SER A 89 -10.02 -10.36 -8.45
N SER A 90 -10.80 -9.76 -9.37
CA SER A 90 -11.66 -10.45 -10.33
C SER A 90 -11.20 -10.36 -11.79
N ASN A 91 -10.29 -9.43 -12.15
CA ASN A 91 -9.60 -9.36 -13.46
C ASN A 91 -8.68 -8.12 -13.58
N SER A 92 -7.49 -8.25 -14.16
CA SER A 92 -6.64 -7.09 -14.47
C SER A 92 -7.16 -6.33 -15.70
N ILE A 93 -7.35 -5.01 -15.59
CA ILE A 93 -7.72 -4.13 -16.71
C ILE A 93 -6.61 -3.09 -16.92
N VAL A 94 -6.05 -3.05 -18.12
CA VAL A 94 -5.07 -2.02 -18.51
C VAL A 94 -5.81 -0.84 -19.12
N LEU A 95 -5.64 0.34 -18.54
CA LEU A 95 -6.19 1.60 -19.05
C LEU A 95 -5.10 2.34 -19.85
N LYS A 96 -5.48 2.85 -21.02
CA LYS A 96 -4.65 3.69 -21.88
C LYS A 96 -4.93 5.16 -21.63
#